data_AF-A0A7Z9Q8G9-F1
#
_entry.id   AF-A0A7Z9Q8G9-F1
#
_cell.length_a   1.000
_cell.length_b   1.000
_cell.length_c   1.000
_cell.angle_alpha   90.00
_cell.angle_beta   90.00
_cell.angle_gamma   90.00
#
_symmetry.space_group_name_H-M   'P 1'
#
loop_
_entity.id
_entity.type
_entity.pdbx_description
1 polymer ?
#
loop_
_entity_poly.entity_id
_entity_poly.type
_entity_poly.pdbx_seq_one_letter_code
_entity_poly.pdbx_strand_id
1 'polypeptide(L)'
;MKYLRYLGLPLLVVIAIYFAAKGQYWAWVYLILLNFIVIGGDAFLGDDRSTPKYQYSFILTLLLYINLPLIFLLVCIATYMAGGASSPMLEQTVLALTGLDIALTRNGTELWHLAGYVFAGGLLVGSAATVPG
;
A
#
# COMPACT_ATOMS: atom_id res chain seq x y z
N MET A 1 4.78 23.45 2.94
CA MET A 1 4.08 22.16 2.85
C MET A 1 3.89 21.64 1.40
N LYS A 2 4.67 22.09 0.40
CA LYS A 2 4.44 21.72 -1.03
C LYS A 2 4.80 20.27 -1.40
N TYR A 3 5.78 19.67 -0.74
CA TYR A 3 6.27 18.31 -1.03
C TYR A 3 5.62 17.23 -0.14
N LEU A 4 5.14 17.61 1.05
CA LEU A 4 4.57 16.69 2.03
C LEU A 4 3.30 15.97 1.52
N ARG A 5 2.53 16.63 0.63
CA ARG A 5 1.35 16.02 0.01
C ARG A 5 1.66 14.78 -0.85
N TYR A 6 2.87 14.69 -1.41
CA TYR A 6 3.28 13.55 -2.23
C TYR A 6 3.79 12.37 -1.39
N LEU A 7 3.98 12.57 -0.08
CA LEU A 7 4.30 11.48 0.84
C LEU A 7 3.06 10.67 1.25
N GLY A 8 1.85 11.21 1.07
CA GLY A 8 0.62 10.56 1.51
C GLY A 8 0.45 9.16 0.90
N LEU A 9 0.60 9.04 -0.42
CA LEU A 9 0.47 7.76 -1.13
C LEU A 9 1.55 6.73 -0.74
N PRO A 10 2.86 7.04 -0.79
CA PRO A 10 3.89 6.10 -0.33
C PRO A 10 3.65 5.62 1.11
N LEU A 11 3.22 6.52 2.00
CA LEU A 11 2.92 6.18 3.39
C LEU A 11 1.73 5.21 3.49
N LEU A 12 0.64 5.48 2.76
CA LEU A 12 -0.50 4.57 2.69
C LEU A 12 -0.11 3.18 2.16
N VAL A 13 0.78 3.10 1.15
CA VAL A 13 1.27 1.81 0.62
C VAL A 13 2.14 1.08 1.65
N VAL A 14 3.01 1.79 2.39
CA VAL A 14 3.81 1.16 3.46
C VAL A 14 2.91 0.60 4.56
N ILE A 15 1.87 1.33 4.97
CA ILE A 15 0.87 0.82 5.91
C ILE A 15 0.18 -0.41 5.30
N ALA A 16 -0.17 -0.37 4.02
CA ALA A 16 -0.81 -1.50 3.34
C ALA A 16 0.06 -2.77 3.37
N ILE A 17 1.37 -2.64 3.10
CA ILE A 17 2.34 -3.73 3.17
C ILE A 17 2.34 -4.34 4.57
N TYR A 18 2.33 -3.53 5.62
CA TYR A 18 2.29 -4.00 7.00
C TYR A 18 1.00 -4.78 7.32
N PHE A 19 -0.16 -4.26 6.94
CA PHE A 19 -1.43 -4.95 7.15
C PHE A 19 -1.57 -6.21 6.28
N ALA A 20 -1.06 -6.17 5.05
CA ALA A 20 -1.01 -7.32 4.15
C ALA A 20 -0.12 -8.44 4.71
N ALA A 21 1.02 -8.10 5.34
CA ALA A 21 1.91 -9.05 5.98
C ALA A 21 1.31 -9.70 7.24
N LYS A 22 0.34 -9.05 7.90
CA LYS A 22 -0.37 -9.63 9.05
C LYS A 22 -1.33 -10.76 8.69
N GLY A 23 -1.76 -10.89 7.43
CA GLY A 23 -2.73 -11.92 7.03
C GLY A 23 -4.15 -11.67 7.53
N GLN A 24 -5.01 -12.66 7.34
CA GLN A 24 -6.34 -12.71 7.97
C GLN A 24 -7.23 -11.51 7.60
N TYR A 25 -8.07 -11.09 8.54
CA TYR A 25 -8.97 -9.95 8.44
C TYR A 25 -8.25 -8.59 8.35
N TRP A 26 -6.93 -8.52 8.51
CA TRP A 26 -6.21 -7.24 8.51
C TRP A 26 -6.27 -6.50 7.17
N ALA A 27 -6.43 -7.21 6.05
CA ALA A 27 -6.69 -6.57 4.76
C ALA A 27 -8.00 -5.77 4.76
N TRP A 28 -9.03 -6.27 5.45
CA TRP A 28 -10.30 -5.55 5.61
C TRP A 28 -10.18 -4.35 6.54
N VAL A 29 -9.43 -4.49 7.63
CA VAL A 29 -9.15 -3.37 8.55
C VAL A 29 -8.43 -2.25 7.80
N TYR A 30 -7.45 -2.60 6.97
CA TYR A 30 -6.77 -1.64 6.12
C TYR A 30 -7.73 -0.98 5.12
N LEU A 31 -8.62 -1.74 4.47
CA LEU A 31 -9.60 -1.18 3.55
C LEU A 31 -10.49 -0.14 4.23
N ILE A 32 -10.98 -0.42 5.44
CA ILE A 32 -11.78 0.52 6.23
C ILE A 32 -10.97 1.79 6.54
N LEU A 33 -9.72 1.62 6.99
CA LEU A 33 -8.80 2.73 7.26
C LEU A 33 -8.56 3.60 6.02
N LEU A 34 -8.30 2.97 4.87
CA LEU A 34 -8.07 3.65 3.60
C LEU A 34 -9.30 4.49 3.22
N ASN A 35 -10.50 3.91 3.28
CA ASN A 35 -11.74 4.63 2.96
C ASN A 35 -11.95 5.81 3.91
N PHE A 36 -11.71 5.63 5.22
CA PHE A 36 -11.86 6.71 6.18
C PHE A 36 -10.89 7.87 5.89
N ILE A 37 -9.65 7.57 5.54
CA ILE A 37 -8.65 8.59 5.19
C ILE A 37 -9.02 9.30 3.89
N VAL A 38 -9.41 8.56 2.84
CA VAL A 38 -9.72 9.14 1.53
C VAL A 38 -11.01 9.97 1.57
N ILE A 39 -12.11 9.40 2.09
CA ILE A 39 -13.40 10.09 2.20
C ILE A 39 -13.31 11.25 3.18
N GLY A 40 -12.65 11.06 4.33
CA GLY A 40 -12.42 12.13 5.29
C GLY A 40 -11.55 13.24 4.71
N GLY A 41 -10.48 12.88 4.00
CA GLY A 41 -9.63 13.85 3.31
C GLY A 41 -10.43 14.71 2.33
N ASP A 42 -11.24 14.09 1.48
CA ASP A 42 -12.09 14.77 0.51
C ASP A 42 -13.13 15.69 1.19
N ALA A 43 -13.82 15.19 2.21
CA ALA A 43 -14.87 15.93 2.91
C ALA A 43 -14.36 17.15 3.70
N PHE A 44 -13.12 17.11 4.23
CA PHE A 44 -12.60 18.15 5.12
C PHE A 44 -11.54 19.07 4.50
N LEU A 45 -10.76 18.61 3.51
CA LEU A 45 -9.62 19.38 2.97
C LEU A 45 -9.96 20.20 1.72
N GLY A 46 -11.05 19.87 1.00
CA GLY A 46 -11.54 20.62 -0.16
C GLY A 46 -10.56 20.65 -1.36
N ASP A 47 -10.99 21.31 -2.44
CA ASP A 47 -10.20 21.37 -3.69
C ASP A 47 -9.02 22.34 -3.59
N ASP A 48 -7.80 21.85 -3.83
CA ASP A 48 -6.63 22.70 -4.06
C ASP A 48 -6.62 23.22 -5.51
N ARG A 49 -6.95 24.51 -5.68
CA ARG A 49 -6.89 25.20 -6.99
C ARG A 49 -5.53 25.85 -7.28
N SER A 50 -4.55 25.68 -6.40
CA SER A 50 -3.23 26.32 -6.55
C SER A 50 -2.33 25.55 -7.51
N THR A 51 -1.68 26.25 -8.44
CA THR A 51 -0.63 25.69 -9.30
C THR A 51 0.74 26.01 -8.70
N PRO A 52 1.36 25.07 -7.99
CA PRO A 52 2.57 25.33 -7.22
C PRO A 52 3.77 25.24 -8.16
N LYS A 53 4.54 26.32 -8.27
CA LYS A 53 5.89 26.23 -8.84
C LYS A 53 6.79 25.45 -7.87
N TYR A 54 7.35 24.33 -8.32
CA TYR A 54 8.30 23.52 -7.59
C TYR A 54 9.72 23.89 -7.99
N GLN A 55 10.59 24.15 -7.01
CA GLN A 55 12.01 24.43 -7.28
C GLN A 55 12.82 23.14 -7.49
N TYR A 56 12.42 22.06 -6.83
CA TYR A 56 13.09 20.76 -6.91
C TYR A 56 12.13 19.68 -7.43
N SER A 57 11.97 19.59 -8.75
CA SER A 57 11.12 18.55 -9.38
C SER A 57 11.65 17.14 -9.15
N PHE A 58 12.96 16.98 -8.96
CA PHE A 58 13.59 15.68 -8.70
C PHE A 58 13.00 14.96 -7.47
N ILE A 59 12.64 15.70 -6.40
CA ILE A 59 12.06 15.10 -5.19
C ILE A 59 10.69 14.49 -5.49
N LEU A 60 9.91 15.15 -6.34
CA LEU A 60 8.60 14.64 -6.79
C LEU A 60 8.78 13.37 -7.61
N THR A 61 9.73 13.39 -8.54
CA THR A 61 10.08 12.25 -9.37
C THR A 61 10.54 11.06 -8.52
N LEU A 62 11.37 11.29 -7.50
CA LEU A 62 11.82 10.24 -6.59
C LEU A 62 10.66 9.63 -5.78
N LEU A 63 9.76 10.46 -5.26
CA LEU A 63 8.55 10.01 -4.55
C LEU A 63 7.57 9.28 -5.47
N LEU A 64 7.53 9.60 -6.75
CA LEU A 64 6.77 8.84 -7.73
C LEU A 64 7.40 7.46 -7.94
N TYR A 65 8.71 7.40 -8.14
CA TYR A 65 9.41 6.14 -8.39
C TYR A 65 9.48 5.22 -7.19
N ILE A 66 9.43 5.73 -5.95
CA ILE A 66 9.42 4.88 -4.74
C ILE A 66 8.13 4.08 -4.60
N ASN A 67 7.01 4.54 -5.19
CA ASN A 67 5.76 3.78 -5.19
C ASN A 67 5.89 2.48 -5.98
N LEU A 68 6.68 2.45 -7.05
CA LEU A 68 6.81 1.27 -7.89
C LEU A 68 7.35 0.03 -7.14
N PRO A 69 8.50 0.08 -6.44
CA PRO A 69 8.98 -1.06 -5.66
C PRO A 69 8.06 -1.40 -4.49
N LEU A 70 7.40 -0.40 -3.88
CA LEU A 70 6.46 -0.63 -2.78
C LEU A 70 5.21 -1.39 -3.26
N ILE A 71 4.60 -0.96 -4.37
CA ILE A 71 3.46 -1.64 -4.98
C ILE A 71 3.85 -3.03 -5.45
N PHE A 72 5.02 -3.19 -6.05
CA PHE A 72 5.53 -4.50 -6.44
C PHE A 72 5.61 -5.45 -5.24
N LEU A 73 6.17 -5.00 -4.12
CA LEU A 73 6.22 -5.77 -2.89
C LEU A 73 4.80 -6.12 -2.37
N LEU A 74 3.88 -5.16 -2.37
CA LEU A 74 2.49 -5.39 -1.96
C LEU A 74 1.81 -6.47 -2.82
N VAL A 75 1.99 -6.43 -4.15
CA VAL A 75 1.45 -7.43 -5.08
C VAL A 75 2.10 -8.80 -4.87
N CYS A 76 3.41 -8.86 -4.63
CA CYS A 76 4.09 -10.10 -4.28
C CYS A 76 3.52 -10.72 -3.00
N ILE A 77 3.30 -9.92 -1.95
CA ILE A 77 2.67 -10.39 -0.70
C ILE A 77 1.25 -10.89 -0.98
N ALA A 78 0.42 -10.11 -1.67
CA ALA A 78 -0.96 -10.52 -1.98
C ALA A 78 -1.01 -11.84 -2.77
N THR A 79 -0.13 -12.00 -3.77
CA THR A 79 -0.02 -13.22 -4.57
C THR A 79 0.47 -14.40 -3.73
N TYR A 80 1.43 -14.17 -2.83
CA TYR A 80 1.93 -15.19 -1.90
C TYR A 80 0.83 -15.67 -0.94
N MET A 81 0.02 -14.76 -0.41
CA MET A 81 -1.08 -15.09 0.51
C MET A 81 -2.18 -15.90 -0.18
N ALA A 82 -2.41 -15.66 -1.47
CA ALA A 82 -3.38 -16.43 -2.27
C ALA A 82 -2.85 -17.80 -2.73
N GLY A 83 -1.53 -17.97 -2.79
CA GLY A 83 -0.87 -19.18 -3.26
C GLY A 83 -0.50 -20.17 -2.16
N GLY A 84 -0.18 -21.41 -2.55
CA GLY A 84 0.31 -22.45 -1.63
C GLY A 84 1.83 -22.67 -1.66
N ALA A 85 2.55 -22.04 -2.59
CA ALA A 85 3.99 -22.22 -2.73
C ALA A 85 4.76 -21.42 -1.68
N SER A 86 5.78 -22.03 -1.06
CA SER A 86 6.72 -21.31 -0.20
C SER A 86 7.71 -20.50 -1.04
N SER A 87 8.14 -19.37 -0.50
CA SER A 87 9.13 -18.49 -1.14
C SER A 87 10.04 -17.91 -0.05
N PRO A 88 11.15 -18.61 0.28
CA PRO A 88 12.03 -18.20 1.38
C PRO A 88 12.57 -16.78 1.21
N MET A 89 12.84 -16.36 -0.02
CA MET A 89 13.32 -15.00 -0.31
C MET A 89 12.28 -13.94 0.05
N LEU A 90 11.01 -14.14 -0.32
CA LEU A 90 9.94 -13.21 -0.01
C LEU A 90 9.61 -13.23 1.49
N GLU A 91 9.52 -14.42 2.08
CA GLU A 91 9.27 -14.61 3.52
C GLU A 91 10.31 -13.86 4.36
N GLN A 92 11.59 -14.04 4.05
CA GLN A 92 12.66 -13.38 4.80
C GLN A 92 12.75 -11.87 4.53
N THR A 93 12.42 -11.43 3.31
CA THR A 93 12.35 -9.99 2.98
C THR A 93 11.25 -9.31 3.79
N VAL A 94 10.05 -9.89 3.84
CA VAL A 94 8.94 -9.30 4.59
C VAL A 94 9.18 -9.37 6.09
N LEU A 95 9.78 -10.45 6.58
CA LEU A 95 10.20 -10.56 7.98
C LEU A 95 11.21 -9.47 8.35
N ALA A 96 12.21 -9.21 7.51
CA ALA A 96 13.20 -8.17 7.76
C ALA A 96 12.60 -6.74 7.74
N LEU A 97 11.60 -6.50 6.87
CA LEU A 97 10.99 -5.18 6.72
C LEU A 97 9.89 -4.88 7.75
N THR A 98 9.12 -5.89 8.14
CA THR A 98 7.89 -5.72 8.94
C THR A 98 7.96 -6.37 10.31
N GLY A 99 8.92 -7.28 10.53
CA GLY A 99 8.97 -8.14 11.72
C GLY A 99 7.91 -9.25 11.74
N LEU A 100 7.17 -9.46 10.63
CA LEU A 100 6.08 -10.42 10.53
C LEU A 100 6.46 -11.60 9.65
N ASP A 101 6.15 -12.80 10.14
CA ASP A 101 6.30 -14.05 9.38
C ASP A 101 5.05 -14.30 8.53
N ILE A 102 5.17 -14.09 7.23
CA ILE A 102 4.06 -14.28 6.28
C ILE A 102 3.72 -15.75 6.03
N ALA A 103 4.64 -16.68 6.27
CA ALA A 103 4.37 -18.11 6.12
C ALA A 103 3.42 -18.58 7.23
N LEU A 104 3.62 -18.07 8.45
CA LEU A 104 2.72 -18.34 9.58
C LEU A 104 1.36 -17.68 9.41
N THR A 105 1.31 -16.40 9.02
CA THR A 105 0.04 -15.67 8.90
C THR A 105 -0.82 -16.14 7.74
N ARG A 106 -0.21 -16.70 6.68
CA ARG A 106 -0.93 -17.33 5.56
C ARG A 106 -1.82 -18.47 6.01
N ASN A 107 -1.43 -19.25 7.02
CA ASN A 107 -2.16 -20.46 7.41
C ASN A 107 -3.59 -20.24 7.92
N GLY A 108 -3.95 -19.05 8.38
CA GLY A 108 -5.36 -18.72 8.66
C GLY A 108 -5.98 -17.74 7.66
N THR A 109 -5.25 -17.35 6.61
CA THR A 109 -5.77 -16.45 5.59
C THR A 109 -6.70 -17.22 4.67
N GLU A 110 -7.97 -17.30 5.08
CA GLU A 110 -9.07 -17.88 4.31
C GLU A 110 -9.40 -17.11 3.01
N LEU A 111 -10.14 -17.75 2.11
CA LEU A 111 -10.52 -17.19 0.80
C LEU A 111 -11.25 -15.84 0.89
N TRP A 112 -12.11 -15.64 1.91
CA TRP A 112 -12.83 -14.38 2.08
C TRP A 112 -11.91 -13.24 2.58
N HIS A 113 -10.79 -13.56 3.24
CA HIS A 113 -9.76 -12.58 3.55
C HIS A 113 -9.06 -12.12 2.26
N LEU A 114 -8.82 -13.02 1.30
CA LEU A 114 -8.19 -12.70 0.01
C LEU A 114 -9.01 -11.69 -0.80
N ALA A 115 -10.34 -11.71 -0.70
CA ALA A 115 -11.17 -10.65 -1.28
C ALA A 115 -10.78 -9.27 -0.73
N GLY A 116 -10.45 -9.17 0.55
CA GLY A 116 -9.91 -7.96 1.16
C GLY A 116 -8.60 -7.50 0.51
N TYR A 117 -7.68 -8.43 0.18
CA TYR A 117 -6.45 -8.11 -0.55
C TYR A 117 -6.74 -7.58 -1.95
N VAL A 118 -7.73 -8.14 -2.65
CA VAL A 118 -8.13 -7.67 -3.98
C VAL A 118 -8.70 -6.25 -3.91
N PHE A 119 -9.61 -5.97 -2.98
CA PHE A 119 -10.21 -4.64 -2.86
C PHE A 119 -9.21 -3.59 -2.35
N ALA A 120 -8.52 -3.87 -1.23
CA ALA A 120 -7.54 -2.96 -0.66
C ALA A 120 -6.35 -2.74 -1.60
N GLY A 121 -5.77 -3.83 -2.11
CA GLY A 121 -4.64 -3.78 -3.03
C GLY A 121 -5.01 -3.15 -4.36
N GLY A 122 -6.16 -3.51 -4.95
CA GLY A 122 -6.62 -2.95 -6.22
C GLY A 122 -6.84 -1.44 -6.17
N LEU A 123 -7.50 -0.93 -5.12
CA LEU A 123 -7.70 0.51 -4.92
C LEU A 123 -6.37 1.27 -4.75
N LEU A 124 -5.42 0.69 -4.00
CA LEU A 124 -4.10 1.28 -3.83
C LEU A 124 -3.27 1.25 -5.11
N VAL A 125 -3.24 0.13 -5.82
CA VAL A 125 -2.51 0.01 -7.09
C VAL A 125 -3.08 1.02 -8.09
N GLY A 126 -4.41 1.11 -8.19
CA GLY A 126 -5.08 2.08 -9.05
C GLY A 126 -4.70 3.53 -8.72
N SER A 127 -4.67 3.90 -7.44
CA SER A 127 -4.36 5.28 -7.03
C SER A 127 -2.86 5.61 -7.02
N ALA A 128 -2.00 4.68 -6.63
CA ALA A 128 -0.57 4.91 -6.43
C ALA A 128 0.29 4.61 -7.66
N ALA A 129 -0.16 3.73 -8.59
CA ALA A 129 0.56 3.40 -9.82
C ALA A 129 0.25 4.35 -10.99
N THR A 130 -0.86 5.10 -10.95
CA THR A 130 -1.29 5.98 -12.06
C THR A 130 -1.12 7.46 -11.76
N VAL A 131 -0.32 7.84 -10.75
CA VAL A 131 -0.08 9.25 -10.44
C VAL A 131 0.59 9.91 -11.66
N PRO A 132 -0.05 10.88 -12.33
CA PRO A 132 0.56 11.58 -13.46
C PRO A 132 1.75 12.39 -12.96
N GLY A 133 2.88 12.26 -13.67
CA GLY A 133 4.08 13.08 -13.44
C GLY A 133 3.91 14.52 -13.89
#